data_AF-A0A975AM89-F1
#
_entry.id   AF-A0A975AM89-F1
#
_cell.length_a   1.000
_cell.length_b   1.000
_cell.length_c   1.000
_cell.angle_alpha   90.00
_cell.angle_beta   90.00
_cell.angle_gamma   90.00
#
_symmetry.space_group_name_H-M   'P 1'
#
loop_
_entity.id
_entity.type
_entity.pdbx_description
1 polymer ?
#
loop_
_entity_poly.entity_id
_entity_poly.type
_entity_poly.pdbx_seq_one_letter_code
_entity_poly.pdbx_strand_id
1 'polypeptide(L)'
;MSSNSFISRHRASLLPLLALCLSACGGSDGKDGEPGAPAGDPAISIDSLTIDINSVKLTDGIPEVNFSVHNQDDEAVIGIPSARFIAAQLLPQGYTNAGDASQWQHFGAETCDANCPGIFTDFKNGSYSYKFSTVLDGMNGQSLVAGATERMIVKVGGDNLADGTALPVTNQHLDWTVAGNDPVYGREIVSIEACNGCHTDLAFHRGNYNQTQTCVSCHNLTRVSDPAHVFAPMIHNKHLEGFPRSLSDCQVCHKDNDMLAERDNWHTVPTMEACGSCHTDIDFVAGTGHPAQANNANCVACHNAEWTAEVHSDADRQMALAQFQADITSASMDDSGTVTVAVKLSNPQTGEVFGAANTLSFVSDLRIYANWGLSVDYTNRSARNIRLHEVEPISGSNGSFTYQITGLTILPGTEVDLGTLAIQGRICAGGASLTACGDNVDALPIKASHVSFSNTALSAKGRRTIVANDSCGNCHGDQQLTIHGARNDLEGQCQLCHNHNRTADATAANPSHTSVDFKQLIHALHGGKFEGFEELHFPSELGNCATCHVNNDSGVLSIALPLAKEVQPLALSDGSFTSATAAICSNCHEDEQTHNHMIQQGAAFAASLADATAGTESCATCHGQGGPVDVLKVHPIR
;
A
#
# COMPACT_ATOMS: atom_id res chain seq x y z
N MET A 1 48.25 -32.30 -7.58
CA MET A 1 48.84 -32.95 -8.77
C MET A 1 48.61 -32.00 -9.95
N SER A 2 49.58 -31.14 -10.23
CA SER A 2 50.46 -31.20 -11.42
C SER A 2 49.93 -30.26 -12.53
N SER A 3 50.37 -29.00 -12.61
CA SER A 3 51.55 -28.50 -13.36
C SER A 3 51.50 -28.80 -14.87
N ASN A 4 51.41 -27.80 -15.76
CA ASN A 4 52.57 -27.15 -16.40
C ASN A 4 52.24 -26.27 -17.61
N SER A 5 53.10 -25.24 -17.73
CA SER A 5 53.35 -24.24 -18.75
C SER A 5 53.60 -24.76 -20.18
N PHE A 6 53.55 -23.87 -21.20
CA PHE A 6 54.71 -23.64 -22.08
C PHE A 6 54.66 -22.27 -22.79
N ILE A 7 55.83 -21.61 -22.76
CA ILE A 7 56.23 -20.38 -23.46
C ILE A 7 56.88 -20.78 -24.80
N SER A 8 56.74 -19.96 -25.84
CA SER A 8 57.80 -19.83 -26.87
C SER A 8 57.77 -18.46 -27.55
N ARG A 9 58.89 -17.74 -27.42
CA ARG A 9 59.28 -16.53 -28.16
C ARG A 9 60.21 -16.93 -29.31
N HIS A 10 60.27 -16.08 -30.35
CA HIS A 10 61.43 -15.67 -31.18
C HIS A 10 60.90 -15.28 -32.58
N ARG A 11 61.34 -14.21 -33.27
CA ARG A 11 62.67 -13.60 -33.40
C ARG A 11 62.57 -12.21 -34.04
N ALA A 12 63.52 -11.35 -33.69
CA ALA A 12 63.74 -10.00 -34.22
C ALA A 12 64.52 -10.00 -35.55
N SER A 13 64.41 -8.90 -36.30
CA SER A 13 65.43 -8.41 -37.25
C SER A 13 65.34 -6.87 -37.34
N LEU A 14 66.51 -6.23 -37.42
CA LEU A 14 66.78 -4.83 -37.08
C LEU A 14 67.65 -4.19 -38.19
N LEU A 15 67.42 -2.89 -38.47
CA LEU A 15 68.25 -1.84 -39.12
C LEU A 15 68.38 -1.78 -40.67
N PRO A 16 68.69 -0.60 -41.30
CA PRO A 16 68.70 0.81 -40.82
C PRO A 16 68.13 1.91 -41.77
N LEU A 17 67.91 3.10 -41.18
CA LEU A 17 67.99 4.52 -41.66
C LEU A 17 67.78 4.90 -43.14
N LEU A 18 66.89 5.88 -43.37
CA LEU A 18 67.28 7.18 -43.96
C LEU A 18 66.30 8.30 -43.55
N ALA A 19 66.85 9.38 -42.98
CA ALA A 19 66.14 10.59 -42.60
C ALA A 19 66.14 11.59 -43.75
N LEU A 20 64.98 12.18 -44.06
CA LEU A 20 64.89 13.50 -44.68
C LEU A 20 63.76 14.30 -44.00
N CYS A 21 64.14 15.43 -43.41
CA CYS A 21 63.25 16.42 -42.86
C CYS A 21 62.53 17.18 -43.98
N LEU A 22 61.21 17.30 -43.90
CA LEU A 22 60.49 18.48 -44.36
C LEU A 22 59.31 18.75 -43.41
N SER A 23 59.38 19.92 -42.78
CA SER A 23 58.36 20.57 -41.99
C SER A 23 57.14 20.93 -42.84
N ALA A 24 55.95 20.53 -42.40
CA ALA A 24 54.70 21.22 -42.72
C ALA A 24 53.69 20.96 -41.59
N CYS A 25 53.17 22.04 -41.02
CA CYS A 25 52.13 22.05 -39.99
C CYS A 25 50.81 21.46 -40.54
N GLY A 26 50.16 20.63 -39.74
CA GLY A 26 48.79 20.17 -39.95
C GLY A 26 48.38 19.28 -38.77
N GLY A 27 47.61 19.84 -37.83
CA GLY A 27 47.13 19.11 -36.66
C GLY A 27 46.15 18.01 -37.04
N SER A 28 46.26 16.87 -36.37
CA SER A 28 45.18 15.88 -36.26
C SER A 28 45.23 15.25 -34.86
N ASP A 29 44.45 15.80 -33.94
CA ASP A 29 44.10 15.18 -32.67
C ASP A 29 42.58 15.07 -32.53
N GLY A 30 41.94 14.53 -33.56
CA GLY A 30 40.61 13.93 -33.42
C GLY A 30 40.79 12.42 -33.35
N LYS A 31 40.75 11.84 -32.14
CA LYS A 31 40.26 10.46 -32.06
C LYS A 31 38.79 10.55 -32.41
N ASP A 32 38.38 9.92 -33.51
CA ASP A 32 36.97 9.76 -33.84
C ASP A 32 36.28 9.13 -32.63
N GLY A 33 35.24 9.78 -32.11
CA GLY A 33 34.44 9.20 -31.04
C GLY A 33 33.74 7.94 -31.55
N GLU A 34 33.77 6.87 -30.77
CA GLU A 34 32.53 6.25 -30.26
C GLU A 34 31.29 6.44 -31.15
N PRO A 35 31.03 5.73 -32.27
CA PRO A 35 29.73 5.81 -32.90
C PRO A 35 28.66 5.45 -31.87
N GLY A 36 27.68 6.34 -31.69
CA GLY A 36 26.56 6.10 -30.79
C GLY A 36 25.88 4.77 -31.10
N ALA A 37 25.42 4.07 -30.06
CA ALA A 37 24.69 2.82 -30.20
C ALA A 37 23.55 2.99 -31.22
N PRO A 38 23.26 1.98 -32.07
CA PRO A 38 22.18 2.08 -33.04
C PRO A 38 20.87 2.35 -32.32
N ALA A 39 20.11 3.33 -32.81
CA ALA A 39 18.77 3.61 -32.33
C ALA A 39 17.92 2.33 -32.43
N GLY A 40 17.42 1.85 -31.30
CA GLY A 40 16.33 0.87 -31.30
C GLY A 40 15.09 1.46 -31.97
N ASP A 41 14.17 0.59 -32.37
CA ASP A 41 12.86 1.05 -32.85
C ASP A 41 12.16 1.87 -31.73
N PRO A 42 11.48 2.97 -32.06
CA PRO A 42 10.79 3.78 -31.07
C PRO A 42 9.65 3.00 -30.40
N ALA A 43 9.42 3.28 -29.12
CA ALA A 43 8.32 2.71 -28.34
C ALA A 43 6.97 2.91 -29.04
N ILE A 44 6.22 1.81 -29.23
CA ILE A 44 4.90 1.82 -29.90
C ILE A 44 3.76 1.93 -28.87
N SER A 45 3.98 1.42 -27.65
CA SER A 45 3.07 1.54 -26.51
C SER A 45 3.80 2.09 -25.30
N ILE A 46 3.13 2.96 -24.54
CA ILE A 46 3.69 3.63 -23.37
C ILE A 46 2.68 3.55 -22.23
N ASP A 47 2.79 2.48 -21.45
CA ASP A 47 1.98 2.28 -20.24
C ASP A 47 2.69 2.81 -19.00
N SER A 48 4.03 2.85 -19.04
CA SER A 48 4.87 3.47 -18.02
C SER A 48 6.09 4.15 -18.64
N LEU A 49 6.74 5.03 -17.87
CA LEU A 49 7.97 5.72 -18.29
C LEU A 49 9.04 5.59 -17.21
N THR A 50 10.25 5.26 -17.65
CA THR A 50 11.47 5.28 -16.86
C THR A 50 12.38 6.40 -17.36
N ILE A 51 12.93 7.23 -16.46
CA ILE A 51 13.94 8.24 -16.79
C ILE A 51 15.28 7.82 -16.17
N ASP A 52 16.33 7.73 -16.98
CA ASP A 52 17.69 7.55 -16.47
C ASP A 52 18.44 8.89 -16.58
N ILE A 53 18.82 9.47 -15.44
CA ILE A 53 19.63 10.69 -15.43
C ILE A 53 21.10 10.29 -15.51
N ASN A 54 21.66 10.38 -16.71
CA ASN A 54 22.99 9.87 -17.05
C ASN A 54 24.13 10.74 -16.48
N SER A 55 23.95 12.06 -16.45
CA SER A 55 24.91 12.97 -15.81
C SER A 55 24.32 14.36 -15.61
N VAL A 56 24.84 15.08 -14.62
CA VAL A 56 24.67 16.52 -14.47
C VAL A 56 26.04 17.19 -14.37
N LYS A 57 26.27 18.21 -15.18
CA LYS A 57 27.53 18.96 -15.22
C LYS A 57 27.26 20.43 -14.99
N LEU A 58 28.10 21.06 -14.17
CA LEU A 58 28.06 22.51 -13.95
C LEU A 58 29.17 23.16 -14.79
N THR A 59 28.79 23.91 -15.83
CA THR A 59 29.74 24.68 -16.66
C THR A 59 29.51 26.16 -16.43
N ASP A 60 30.52 26.86 -15.91
CA ASP A 60 30.43 28.28 -15.52
C ASP A 60 29.23 28.57 -14.59
N GLY A 61 28.90 27.63 -13.71
CA GLY A 61 27.76 27.73 -12.79
C GLY A 61 26.40 27.36 -13.39
N ILE A 62 26.32 27.05 -14.68
CA ILE A 62 25.08 26.64 -15.37
C ILE A 62 25.00 25.11 -15.43
N PRO A 63 23.93 24.50 -14.91
CA PRO A 63 23.74 23.06 -14.95
C PRO A 63 23.25 22.59 -16.31
N GLU A 64 23.85 21.50 -16.78
CA GLU A 64 23.43 20.74 -17.95
C GLU A 64 23.20 19.29 -17.54
N VAL A 65 21.97 18.81 -17.73
CA VAL A 65 21.54 17.44 -17.44
C VAL A 65 21.42 16.65 -18.73
N ASN A 66 21.96 15.44 -18.75
CA ASN A 66 21.78 14.46 -19.82
C ASN A 66 20.98 13.30 -19.27
N PHE A 67 19.95 12.86 -19.98
CA PHE A 67 19.06 11.79 -19.53
C PHE A 67 18.51 10.98 -20.69
N SER A 68 17.98 9.79 -20.43
CA SER A 68 17.24 8.97 -21.38
C SER A 68 15.86 8.62 -20.85
N VAL A 69 14.92 8.32 -21.74
CA VAL A 69 13.56 7.92 -21.37
C VAL A 69 13.16 6.66 -22.14
N HIS A 70 12.63 5.69 -21.41
CA HIS A 70 12.22 4.38 -21.92
C HIS A 70 10.81 4.01 -21.46
N ASN A 71 10.13 3.13 -22.20
CA ASN A 71 8.81 2.59 -21.82
C ASN A 71 8.95 1.34 -20.92
N GLN A 72 7.83 0.64 -20.66
CA GLN A 72 7.78 -0.60 -19.88
C GLN A 72 8.62 -1.76 -20.46
N ASP A 73 8.97 -1.70 -21.74
CA ASP A 73 9.70 -2.74 -22.48
C ASP A 73 11.17 -2.35 -22.75
N ASP A 74 11.68 -1.30 -22.08
CA ASP A 74 13.03 -0.75 -22.27
C ASP A 74 13.25 -0.19 -23.69
N GLU A 75 12.17 0.19 -24.38
CA GLU A 75 12.22 0.82 -25.70
C GLU A 75 12.32 2.34 -25.56
N ALA A 76 13.16 2.94 -26.40
CA ALA A 76 13.41 4.38 -26.40
C ALA A 76 12.13 5.18 -26.71
N VAL A 77 11.81 6.15 -25.85
CA VAL A 77 10.71 7.08 -26.06
C VAL A 77 11.24 8.35 -26.72
N ILE A 78 10.79 8.63 -27.94
CA ILE A 78 11.30 9.72 -28.78
C ILE A 78 10.24 10.81 -28.94
N GLY A 79 10.67 12.07 -29.00
CA GLY A 79 9.77 13.20 -29.26
C GLY A 79 9.00 13.74 -28.05
N ILE A 80 9.51 13.56 -26.83
CA ILE A 80 8.94 14.15 -25.61
C ILE A 80 8.75 15.67 -25.79
N PRO A 81 7.52 16.18 -25.68
CA PRO A 81 7.21 17.58 -26.01
C PRO A 81 7.48 18.55 -24.86
N SER A 82 7.49 18.07 -23.61
CA SER A 82 7.77 18.90 -22.45
C SER A 82 8.53 18.16 -21.35
N ALA A 83 9.34 18.91 -20.61
CA ALA A 83 10.03 18.42 -19.43
C ALA A 83 10.18 19.55 -18.39
N ARG A 84 10.19 19.17 -17.12
CA ARG A 84 10.47 20.08 -16.00
C ARG A 84 11.71 19.62 -15.24
N PHE A 85 12.58 20.58 -14.96
CA PHE A 85 13.87 20.38 -14.32
C PHE A 85 13.90 21.14 -13.00
N ILE A 86 14.27 20.48 -11.91
CA ILE A 86 14.29 21.07 -10.56
C ILE A 86 15.67 20.86 -9.95
N ALA A 87 16.26 21.93 -9.41
CA ALA A 87 17.56 21.88 -8.74
C ALA A 87 17.44 22.23 -7.25
N ALA A 88 18.15 21.47 -6.41
CA ALA A 88 18.24 21.68 -4.97
C ALA A 88 19.61 21.26 -4.42
N GLN A 89 19.99 21.76 -3.24
CA GLN A 89 21.15 21.29 -2.47
C GLN A 89 20.72 20.78 -1.08
N LEU A 90 21.49 19.89 -0.49
CA LEU A 90 21.27 19.36 0.85
C LEU A 90 22.30 19.90 1.84
N LEU A 91 21.85 20.62 2.85
CA LEU A 91 22.67 20.96 4.01
C LEU A 91 22.81 19.73 4.92
N PRO A 92 24.03 19.44 5.42
CA PRO A 92 24.25 18.28 6.29
C PRO A 92 23.52 18.44 7.64
N GLN A 93 23.31 17.32 8.34
CA GLN A 93 22.76 17.33 9.70
C GLN A 93 23.61 18.23 10.61
N GLY A 94 22.95 19.02 11.47
CA GLY A 94 23.62 19.93 12.39
C GLY A 94 24.15 21.23 11.78
N TYR A 95 23.94 21.48 10.47
CA TYR A 95 24.48 22.67 9.79
C TYR A 95 23.92 23.99 10.33
N THR A 96 22.59 24.06 10.56
CA THR A 96 21.92 25.26 11.07
C THR A 96 22.12 25.43 12.57
N ASN A 97 22.00 24.32 13.32
CA ASN A 97 22.25 24.26 14.76
C ASN A 97 22.51 22.82 15.19
N ALA A 98 23.14 22.62 16.34
CA ALA A 98 23.31 21.28 16.91
C ALA A 98 21.94 20.59 17.10
N GLY A 99 21.85 19.31 16.72
CA GLY A 99 20.64 18.51 16.81
C GLY A 99 19.64 18.69 15.65
N ASP A 100 19.82 19.69 14.79
CA ASP A 100 18.94 19.86 13.63
C ASP A 100 19.17 18.78 12.57
N ALA A 101 18.10 18.35 11.92
CA ALA A 101 18.15 17.43 10.79
C ALA A 101 18.85 18.05 9.56
N SER A 102 19.25 17.21 8.59
CA SER A 102 19.67 17.69 7.26
C SER A 102 18.51 18.37 6.54
N GLN A 103 18.82 19.39 5.72
CA GLN A 103 17.80 20.28 5.15
C GLN A 103 18.03 20.51 3.65
N TRP A 104 17.02 20.21 2.84
CA TRP A 104 17.02 20.59 1.43
C TRP A 104 16.83 22.10 1.28
N GLN A 105 17.52 22.69 0.31
CA GLN A 105 17.33 24.06 -0.16
C GLN A 105 17.04 24.03 -1.65
N HIS A 106 15.94 24.65 -2.05
CA HIS A 106 15.47 24.69 -3.42
C HIS A 106 16.13 25.87 -4.16
N PHE A 107 16.91 25.58 -5.20
CA PHE A 107 17.42 26.64 -6.09
C PHE A 107 16.33 27.15 -7.01
N GLY A 108 15.62 26.26 -7.69
CA GLY A 108 14.62 26.67 -8.67
C GLY A 108 14.18 25.53 -9.57
N ALA A 109 13.29 25.87 -10.50
CA ALA A 109 12.81 24.94 -11.50
C ALA A 109 12.51 25.65 -12.82
N GLU A 110 12.90 25.01 -13.91
CA GLU A 110 12.58 25.46 -15.27
C GLU A 110 11.67 24.43 -15.93
N THR A 111 10.70 24.89 -16.71
CA THR A 111 9.85 24.03 -17.53
C THR A 111 10.07 24.41 -18.96
N CYS A 112 10.39 23.40 -19.77
CA CYS A 112 10.53 23.54 -21.20
C CYS A 112 9.33 22.88 -21.86
N ASP A 113 8.48 23.69 -22.46
CA ASP A 113 7.37 23.28 -23.32
C ASP A 113 7.45 24.09 -24.63
N ALA A 114 6.34 24.67 -25.10
CA ALA A 114 6.37 25.67 -26.17
C ALA A 114 7.21 26.91 -25.80
N ASN A 115 7.29 27.23 -24.50
CA ASN A 115 8.18 28.23 -23.94
C ASN A 115 9.30 27.51 -23.18
N CYS A 116 10.53 27.61 -23.70
CA CYS A 116 11.69 26.97 -23.10
C CYS A 116 12.70 28.03 -22.64
N PRO A 117 12.89 28.23 -21.32
CA PRO A 117 13.86 29.20 -20.81
C PRO A 117 15.30 28.80 -21.15
N GLY A 118 15.62 27.51 -20.98
CA GLY A 118 16.91 26.92 -21.30
C GLY A 118 16.96 26.33 -22.71
N ILE A 119 17.88 25.39 -22.92
CA ILE A 119 18.07 24.69 -24.19
C ILE A 119 17.76 23.21 -23.96
N PHE A 120 16.62 22.75 -24.51
CA PHE A 120 16.23 21.34 -24.50
C PHE A 120 16.53 20.70 -25.85
N THR A 121 17.29 19.60 -25.83
CA THR A 121 17.71 18.87 -27.04
C THR A 121 17.20 17.45 -26.98
N ASP A 122 16.46 17.04 -28.02
CA ASP A 122 16.09 15.63 -28.28
C ASP A 122 17.06 15.08 -29.33
N PHE A 123 17.86 14.08 -28.97
CA PHE A 123 18.84 13.45 -29.86
C PHE A 123 18.22 12.42 -30.82
N LYS A 124 16.89 12.23 -30.77
CA LYS A 124 16.12 11.34 -31.64
C LYS A 124 16.49 9.87 -31.51
N ASN A 125 16.90 9.46 -30.31
CA ASN A 125 17.26 8.09 -29.96
C ASN A 125 16.84 7.73 -28.52
N GLY A 126 15.89 8.48 -27.94
CA GLY A 126 15.47 8.34 -26.54
C GLY A 126 16.37 9.06 -25.53
N SER A 127 17.51 9.62 -25.97
CA SER A 127 18.35 10.48 -25.15
C SER A 127 18.01 11.96 -25.34
N TYR A 128 18.19 12.72 -24.27
CA TYR A 128 17.89 14.13 -24.16
C TYR A 128 18.97 14.88 -23.38
N SER A 129 19.08 16.18 -23.62
CA SER A 129 19.80 17.09 -22.73
C SER A 129 19.03 18.36 -22.45
N TYR A 130 19.24 18.92 -21.25
CA TYR A 130 18.73 20.23 -20.89
C TYR A 130 19.82 21.08 -20.24
N LYS A 131 20.06 22.26 -20.81
CA LYS A 131 20.92 23.29 -20.23
C LYS A 131 20.07 24.42 -19.69
N PHE A 132 20.22 24.73 -18.40
CA PHE A 132 19.45 25.80 -17.74
C PHE A 132 19.74 27.17 -18.33
N SER A 133 18.78 28.09 -18.17
CA SER A 133 18.88 29.45 -18.71
C SER A 133 19.89 30.34 -17.98
N THR A 134 20.23 30.00 -16.73
CA THR A 134 21.08 30.81 -15.84
C THR A 134 21.86 29.94 -14.85
N VAL A 135 22.77 30.57 -14.11
CA VAL A 135 23.57 29.96 -13.05
C VAL A 135 22.72 29.56 -11.84
N LEU A 136 23.09 28.48 -11.15
CA LEU A 136 22.44 28.05 -9.90
C LEU A 136 22.77 28.97 -8.73
N ASP A 137 24.02 29.43 -8.63
CA ASP A 137 24.46 30.28 -7.53
C ASP A 137 23.73 31.63 -7.54
N GLY A 138 23.08 31.98 -6.43
CA GLY A 138 22.21 33.14 -6.29
C GLY A 138 20.77 32.93 -6.80
N MET A 139 20.46 31.80 -7.43
CA MET A 139 19.09 31.49 -7.87
C MET A 139 18.16 31.38 -6.65
N ASN A 140 17.05 32.13 -6.70
CA ASN A 140 16.10 32.28 -5.57
C ASN A 140 16.78 32.65 -4.24
N GLY A 141 17.89 33.39 -4.28
CA GLY A 141 18.61 33.86 -3.10
C GLY A 141 19.37 32.77 -2.35
N GLN A 142 19.53 31.58 -2.94
CA GLN A 142 20.35 30.50 -2.39
C GLN A 142 21.76 30.57 -2.97
N SER A 143 22.77 30.29 -2.14
CA SER A 143 24.16 30.18 -2.58
C SER A 143 24.63 28.75 -2.50
N LEU A 144 25.45 28.34 -3.47
CA LEU A 144 26.06 27.01 -3.46
C LEU A 144 26.94 26.83 -2.21
N VAL A 145 26.73 25.74 -1.48
CA VAL A 145 27.56 25.38 -0.32
C VAL A 145 28.64 24.40 -0.75
N ALA A 146 29.90 24.74 -0.49
CA ALA A 146 31.02 23.89 -0.88
C ALA A 146 30.96 22.51 -0.21
N GLY A 147 31.01 21.45 -1.01
CA GLY A 147 30.94 20.07 -0.54
C GLY A 147 29.53 19.58 -0.23
N ALA A 148 28.49 20.38 -0.51
CA ALA A 148 27.12 19.93 -0.37
C ALA A 148 26.73 18.92 -1.45
N THR A 149 25.80 18.03 -1.09
CA THR A 149 25.10 17.17 -2.04
C THR A 149 24.11 18.02 -2.83
N GLU A 150 24.18 17.94 -4.15
CA GLU A 150 23.28 18.58 -5.11
C GLU A 150 22.28 17.55 -5.65
N ARG A 151 21.08 18.00 -6.04
CA ARG A 151 20.01 17.17 -6.62
C ARG A 151 19.41 17.82 -7.86
N MET A 152 19.26 17.04 -8.92
CA MET A 152 18.51 17.36 -10.15
C MET A 152 17.35 16.41 -10.20
N ILE A 153 16.16 16.95 -10.48
CA ILE A 153 15.00 16.15 -10.80
C ILE A 153 14.58 16.47 -12.23
N VAL A 154 14.27 15.42 -12.98
CA VAL A 154 13.63 15.50 -14.30
C VAL A 154 12.21 14.93 -14.16
N LYS A 155 11.21 15.70 -14.60
CA LYS A 155 9.82 15.27 -14.72
C LYS A 155 9.41 15.33 -16.18
N VAL A 156 8.83 14.24 -16.69
CA VAL A 156 8.24 14.15 -18.03
C VAL A 156 6.80 13.63 -17.96
N GLY A 157 6.06 13.75 -19.06
CA GLY A 157 4.71 13.21 -19.22
C GLY A 157 3.59 14.07 -18.65
N GLY A 158 2.34 13.61 -18.78
CA GLY A 158 1.12 14.40 -18.54
C GLY A 158 0.60 15.14 -19.78
N ASP A 159 1.24 14.92 -20.92
CA ASP A 159 0.89 15.37 -22.26
C ASP A 159 1.00 14.21 -23.27
N ASN A 160 0.93 14.50 -24.57
CA ASN A 160 0.97 13.49 -25.62
C ASN A 160 2.15 13.72 -26.56
N LEU A 161 2.72 12.63 -27.08
CA LEU A 161 3.61 12.68 -28.23
C LEU A 161 2.88 13.27 -29.45
N ALA A 162 3.67 13.67 -30.46
CA ALA A 162 3.14 14.31 -31.66
C ALA A 162 2.17 13.41 -32.47
N ASP A 163 2.24 12.09 -32.31
CA ASP A 163 1.33 11.12 -32.93
C ASP A 163 0.04 10.88 -32.12
N GLY A 164 -0.10 11.52 -30.95
CA GLY A 164 -1.23 11.39 -30.05
C GLY A 164 -1.07 10.34 -28.95
N THR A 165 0.06 9.63 -28.89
CA THR A 165 0.35 8.67 -27.81
C THR A 165 0.46 9.40 -26.48
N ALA A 166 -0.32 8.97 -25.48
CA ALA A 166 -0.31 9.58 -24.16
C ALA A 166 0.96 9.21 -23.38
N LEU A 167 1.50 10.18 -22.63
CA LEU A 167 2.65 9.96 -21.77
C LEU A 167 2.21 9.96 -20.30
N PRO A 168 2.36 8.83 -19.56
CA PRO A 168 2.14 8.83 -18.12
C PRO A 168 3.16 9.74 -17.43
N VAL A 169 2.79 10.34 -16.30
CA VAL A 169 3.72 11.20 -15.56
C VAL A 169 4.75 10.34 -14.85
N THR A 170 6.01 10.74 -14.93
CA THR A 170 7.09 10.17 -14.12
C THR A 170 8.08 11.25 -13.71
N ASN A 171 8.75 11.05 -12.56
CA ASN A 171 9.85 11.90 -12.12
C ASN A 171 11.00 11.02 -11.68
N GLN A 172 12.22 11.48 -11.92
CA GLN A 172 13.42 10.84 -11.41
C GLN A 172 14.43 11.88 -10.94
N HIS A 173 15.35 11.44 -10.09
CA HIS A 173 16.36 12.30 -9.49
C HIS A 173 17.77 11.71 -9.65
N LEU A 174 18.77 12.60 -9.60
CA LEU A 174 20.17 12.25 -9.44
C LEU A 174 20.76 13.15 -8.37
N ASP A 175 21.47 12.55 -7.43
CA ASP A 175 22.31 13.26 -6.49
C ASP A 175 23.77 13.25 -6.97
N TRP A 176 24.45 14.39 -6.89
CA TRP A 176 25.86 14.52 -7.20
C TRP A 176 26.54 15.58 -6.32
N THR A 177 27.85 15.76 -6.46
CA THR A 177 28.57 16.91 -5.91
C THR A 177 29.04 17.83 -7.03
N VAL A 178 29.15 19.14 -6.83
CA VAL A 178 29.63 20.07 -7.89
C VAL A 178 30.97 19.65 -8.53
N ALA A 179 31.80 18.88 -7.82
CA ALA A 179 33.05 18.31 -8.33
C ALA A 179 32.87 17.10 -9.30
N GLY A 180 31.64 16.64 -9.50
CA GLY A 180 31.28 15.49 -10.33
C GLY A 180 31.48 14.12 -9.66
N ASN A 181 31.68 14.08 -8.34
CA ASN A 181 31.83 12.85 -7.57
C ASN A 181 30.53 12.44 -6.89
N ASP A 182 30.46 11.19 -6.45
CA ASP A 182 29.38 10.68 -5.61
C ASP A 182 29.25 11.49 -4.30
N PRO A 183 28.02 11.75 -3.84
CA PRO A 183 27.76 12.37 -2.55
C PRO A 183 28.37 11.59 -1.38
N VAL A 184 28.87 12.30 -0.36
CA VAL A 184 29.39 11.68 0.88
C VAL A 184 28.34 11.59 1.99
N TYR A 185 27.14 12.17 1.78
CA TYR A 185 25.97 12.08 2.65
C TYR A 185 24.68 12.28 1.84
N GLY A 186 23.59 11.64 2.29
CA GLY A 186 22.27 11.74 1.68
C GLY A 186 21.17 12.15 2.66
N ARG A 187 19.93 12.04 2.19
CA ARG A 187 18.72 12.13 3.02
C ARG A 187 17.63 11.19 2.49
N GLU A 188 18.00 9.95 2.24
CA GLU A 188 17.09 8.90 1.78
C GLU A 188 16.54 8.13 2.99
N ILE A 189 15.37 8.57 3.47
CA ILE A 189 14.74 8.09 4.72
C ILE A 189 13.54 7.17 4.44
N VAL A 190 12.73 7.51 3.43
CA VAL A 190 11.51 6.76 3.06
C VAL A 190 11.42 6.63 1.54
N SER A 191 10.89 5.51 1.08
CA SER A 191 10.65 5.27 -0.34
C SER A 191 9.18 5.47 -0.69
N ILE A 192 8.87 5.76 -1.96
CA ILE A 192 7.48 5.96 -2.41
C ILE A 192 6.66 4.67 -2.32
N GLU A 193 7.31 3.51 -2.42
CA GLU A 193 6.66 2.20 -2.31
C GLU A 193 6.00 2.00 -0.95
N ALA A 194 6.58 2.54 0.13
CA ALA A 194 5.96 2.51 1.45
C ALA A 194 4.64 3.30 1.49
N CYS A 195 4.57 4.45 0.79
CA CYS A 195 3.35 5.23 0.63
C CYS A 195 2.32 4.50 -0.24
N ASN A 196 2.78 3.92 -1.36
CA ASN A 196 1.94 3.21 -2.32
C ASN A 196 1.38 1.89 -1.77
N GLY A 197 1.89 1.39 -0.65
CA GLY A 197 1.23 0.35 0.13
C GLY A 197 -0.22 0.69 0.50
N CYS A 198 -0.55 1.98 0.67
CA CYS A 198 -1.94 2.44 0.87
C CYS A 198 -2.48 3.29 -0.29
N HIS A 199 -1.61 4.02 -0.98
CA HIS A 199 -2.03 4.96 -2.03
C HIS A 199 -2.11 4.34 -3.43
N THR A 200 -1.56 3.14 -3.65
CA THR A 200 -1.36 2.46 -4.96
C THR A 200 -0.42 3.21 -5.90
N ASP A 201 -0.74 4.45 -6.28
CA ASP A 201 0.05 5.30 -7.16
C ASP A 201 -0.07 6.76 -6.71
N LEU A 202 0.72 7.13 -5.70
CA LEU A 202 0.66 8.44 -5.09
C LEU A 202 1.20 9.50 -6.06
N ALA A 203 0.33 10.39 -6.53
CA ALA A 203 0.73 11.52 -7.35
C ALA A 203 0.04 12.83 -6.92
N PHE A 204 0.83 13.81 -6.47
CA PHE A 204 0.33 15.09 -5.96
C PHE A 204 0.51 16.25 -6.96
N HIS A 205 -0.14 17.38 -6.66
CA HIS A 205 -0.19 18.58 -7.51
C HIS A 205 -0.69 18.30 -8.93
N ARG A 206 -1.92 17.75 -9.02
CA ARG A 206 -2.58 17.35 -10.28
C ARG A 206 -1.84 16.21 -10.99
N GLY A 207 -1.37 15.23 -10.21
CA GLY A 207 -0.69 14.04 -10.72
C GLY A 207 0.73 14.29 -11.24
N ASN A 208 1.35 15.44 -10.95
CA ASN A 208 2.63 15.81 -11.55
C ASN A 208 3.85 15.24 -10.82
N TYR A 209 3.73 14.89 -9.54
CA TYR A 209 4.87 14.46 -8.72
C TYR A 209 4.53 13.19 -7.95
N ASN A 210 5.30 12.13 -8.20
CA ASN A 210 5.07 10.76 -7.73
C ASN A 210 6.34 10.11 -7.14
N GLN A 211 7.32 10.91 -6.72
CA GLN A 211 8.53 10.43 -6.04
C GLN A 211 8.80 11.25 -4.78
N THR A 212 9.16 10.58 -3.68
CA THR A 212 9.44 11.25 -2.39
C THR A 212 10.59 12.25 -2.52
N GLN A 213 11.61 11.92 -3.30
CA GLN A 213 12.77 12.76 -3.60
C GLN A 213 12.38 14.07 -4.31
N THR A 214 11.33 14.04 -5.13
CA THR A 214 10.76 15.23 -5.75
C THR A 214 10.02 16.10 -4.73
N CYS A 215 9.22 15.47 -3.87
CA CYS A 215 8.47 16.17 -2.83
C CYS A 215 9.40 16.93 -1.88
N VAL A 216 10.43 16.28 -1.33
CA VAL A 216 11.36 16.89 -0.35
C VAL A 216 12.19 18.04 -0.93
N SER A 217 12.43 18.02 -2.24
CA SER A 217 13.16 19.09 -2.95
C SER A 217 12.33 20.37 -3.08
N CYS A 218 11.02 20.31 -2.87
CA CYS A 218 10.12 21.48 -2.81
C CYS A 218 9.57 21.75 -1.40
N HIS A 219 9.27 20.72 -0.62
CA HIS A 219 8.69 20.83 0.72
C HIS A 219 9.79 21.04 1.78
N ASN A 220 10.46 22.20 1.68
CA ASN A 220 11.51 22.66 2.58
C ASN A 220 11.41 24.17 2.86
N LEU A 221 12.11 24.64 3.90
CA LEU A 221 12.01 26.00 4.43
C LEU A 221 12.36 27.12 3.44
N THR A 222 13.12 26.80 2.38
CA THR A 222 13.49 27.81 1.36
C THR A 222 12.43 27.98 0.28
N ARG A 223 11.46 27.06 0.19
CA ARG A 223 10.47 27.03 -0.89
C ARG A 223 9.03 27.15 -0.43
N VAL A 224 8.65 26.49 0.67
CA VAL A 224 7.33 26.64 1.27
C VAL A 224 7.33 27.79 2.27
N SER A 225 6.24 28.56 2.32
CA SER A 225 6.13 29.72 3.21
C SER A 225 5.74 29.35 4.65
N ASP A 226 5.19 28.16 4.85
CA ASP A 226 4.73 27.65 6.14
C ASP A 226 5.62 26.48 6.57
N PRO A 227 6.28 26.53 7.75
CA PRO A 227 7.05 25.42 8.29
C PRO A 227 6.25 24.11 8.45
N ALA A 228 4.93 24.19 8.66
CA ALA A 228 4.07 23.01 8.74
C ALA A 228 3.94 22.28 7.39
N HIS A 229 4.31 22.92 6.27
CA HIS A 229 4.37 22.31 4.94
C HIS A 229 5.76 21.79 4.57
N VAL A 230 6.74 21.82 5.47
CA VAL A 230 7.99 21.05 5.30
C VAL A 230 7.64 19.56 5.35
N PHE A 231 8.31 18.74 4.55
CA PHE A 231 7.86 17.37 4.27
C PHE A 231 7.60 16.52 5.53
N ALA A 232 8.54 16.48 6.48
CA ALA A 232 8.38 15.70 7.71
C ALA A 232 7.16 16.14 8.56
N PRO A 233 7.05 17.40 9.02
CA PRO A 233 5.88 17.81 9.79
C PRO A 233 4.59 17.70 8.98
N MET A 234 4.62 18.01 7.68
CA MET A 234 3.44 17.94 6.81
C MET A 234 2.88 16.52 6.74
N ILE A 235 3.73 15.54 6.40
CA ILE A 235 3.29 14.16 6.21
C ILE A 235 2.82 13.56 7.53
N HIS A 236 3.54 13.77 8.63
CA HIS A 236 3.07 13.30 9.94
C HIS A 236 1.70 13.89 10.31
N ASN A 237 1.53 15.20 10.15
CA ASN A 237 0.27 15.87 10.50
C ASN A 237 -0.89 15.44 9.60
N LYS A 238 -0.63 15.20 8.30
CA LYS A 238 -1.63 14.66 7.36
C LYS A 238 -2.11 13.26 7.69
N HIS A 239 -1.33 12.48 8.42
CA HIS A 239 -1.68 11.13 8.84
C HIS A 239 -2.04 11.06 10.33
N LEU A 240 -2.13 12.19 11.05
CA LEU A 240 -2.46 12.21 12.47
C LEU A 240 -3.91 11.76 12.74
N GLU A 241 -4.81 12.00 11.79
CA GLU A 241 -6.22 11.60 11.86
C GLU A 241 -6.60 10.78 10.62
N GLY A 242 -7.53 9.84 10.78
CA GLY A 242 -8.02 8.99 9.68
C GLY A 242 -7.04 7.89 9.23
N PHE A 243 -5.89 7.73 9.87
CA PHE A 243 -4.93 6.68 9.54
C PHE A 243 -5.50 5.27 9.86
N PRO A 244 -5.36 4.29 8.95
CA PRO A 244 -6.01 2.98 9.08
C PRO A 244 -5.40 2.05 10.15
N ARG A 245 -4.28 2.44 10.78
CA ARG A 245 -3.53 1.66 11.78
C ARG A 245 -3.15 2.51 12.99
N SER A 246 -2.46 1.91 13.96
CA SER A 246 -1.84 2.67 15.05
C SER A 246 -0.82 3.66 14.49
N LEU A 247 -0.89 4.92 14.93
CA LEU A 247 0.06 5.96 14.55
C LEU A 247 1.48 5.70 15.06
N SER A 248 1.63 4.86 16.09
CA SER A 248 2.93 4.43 16.59
C SER A 248 3.67 3.51 15.63
N ASP A 249 2.98 2.86 14.67
CA ASP A 249 3.61 1.91 13.74
C ASP A 249 4.43 2.65 12.67
N CYS A 250 5.60 3.16 13.10
CA CYS A 250 6.51 3.95 12.28
C CYS A 250 6.97 3.18 11.04
N GLN A 251 7.06 1.85 11.17
CA GLN A 251 7.49 0.94 10.12
C GLN A 251 6.49 0.83 8.96
N VAL A 252 5.30 1.43 9.04
CA VAL A 252 4.42 1.56 7.87
C VAL A 252 5.10 2.42 6.79
N CYS A 253 5.77 3.50 7.20
CA CYS A 253 6.47 4.41 6.28
C CYS A 253 8.00 4.27 6.36
N HIS A 254 8.53 4.17 7.57
CA HIS A 254 9.98 4.07 7.85
C HIS A 254 10.47 2.64 7.78
N LYS A 255 10.33 2.01 6.61
CA LYS A 255 10.72 0.62 6.36
C LYS A 255 12.23 0.44 6.53
N ASP A 256 12.61 -0.68 7.15
CA ASP A 256 13.98 -1.17 7.14
C ASP A 256 14.35 -1.61 5.70
N ASN A 257 15.01 -0.73 4.96
CA ASN A 257 15.42 -0.94 3.57
C ASN A 257 16.89 -0.55 3.42
N ASP A 258 17.76 -1.53 3.14
CA ASP A 258 19.20 -1.34 2.98
C ASP A 258 19.61 -0.36 1.87
N MET A 259 18.71 -0.04 0.95
CA MET A 259 18.93 0.96 -0.09
C MET A 259 18.75 2.40 0.41
N LEU A 260 18.11 2.60 1.57
CA LEU A 260 17.88 3.90 2.20
C LEU A 260 18.94 4.11 3.30
N ALA A 261 20.04 4.78 2.94
CA ALA A 261 21.19 4.96 3.83
C ALA A 261 20.85 5.71 5.14
N GLU A 262 19.84 6.58 5.11
CA GLU A 262 19.38 7.38 6.25
C GLU A 262 18.05 6.90 6.86
N ARG A 263 17.66 5.64 6.60
CA ARG A 263 16.38 5.07 7.09
C ARG A 263 16.17 5.20 8.59
N ASP A 264 17.22 5.07 9.40
CA ASP A 264 17.15 5.13 10.87
C ASP A 264 16.93 6.54 11.43
N ASN A 265 16.88 7.57 10.56
CA ASN A 265 16.68 8.96 10.99
C ASN A 265 15.37 9.19 11.76
N TRP A 266 14.35 8.33 11.60
CA TRP A 266 13.08 8.46 12.31
C TRP A 266 13.22 8.34 13.84
N HIS A 267 14.23 7.61 14.32
CA HIS A 267 14.50 7.44 15.75
C HIS A 267 15.88 7.97 16.18
N THR A 268 16.79 8.26 15.25
CA THR A 268 18.13 8.79 15.58
C THR A 268 18.24 10.32 15.52
N VAL A 269 17.28 11.01 14.90
CA VAL A 269 17.29 12.47 14.69
C VAL A 269 16.02 13.13 15.27
N PRO A 270 15.86 13.19 16.60
CA PRO A 270 14.69 13.80 17.22
C PRO A 270 14.71 15.33 17.09
N THR A 271 13.69 15.92 16.46
CA THR A 271 13.52 17.38 16.36
C THR A 271 12.13 17.82 16.78
N MET A 272 12.02 19.07 17.26
CA MET A 272 10.76 19.70 17.66
C MET A 272 9.73 19.70 16.52
N GLU A 273 10.18 19.95 15.29
CA GLU A 273 9.32 20.03 14.10
C GLU A 273 8.72 18.66 13.74
N ALA A 274 9.51 17.59 13.81
CA ALA A 274 9.06 16.24 13.45
C ALA A 274 8.29 15.54 14.57
N CYS A 275 8.68 15.74 15.84
CA CYS A 275 7.99 15.12 16.98
C CYS A 275 6.68 15.90 17.30
N GLY A 276 6.74 17.22 17.24
CA GLY A 276 5.60 18.10 17.55
C GLY A 276 4.45 18.02 16.54
N SER A 277 4.68 17.44 15.35
CA SER A 277 3.60 17.20 14.37
C SER A 277 2.60 16.12 14.81
N CYS A 278 3.00 15.23 15.72
CA CYS A 278 2.10 14.23 16.33
C CYS A 278 1.86 14.53 17.82
N HIS A 279 2.88 15.01 18.54
CA HIS A 279 2.75 15.42 19.94
C HIS A 279 2.28 16.88 20.05
N THR A 280 1.09 17.15 19.54
CA THR A 280 0.54 18.52 19.34
C THR A 280 0.20 19.26 20.63
N ASP A 281 0.09 18.55 21.76
CA ASP A 281 -0.16 19.15 23.08
C ASP A 281 1.10 19.73 23.74
N ILE A 282 2.26 19.60 23.09
CA ILE A 282 3.55 20.06 23.59
C ILE A 282 3.94 21.38 22.94
N ASP A 283 4.22 22.39 23.77
CA ASP A 283 4.97 23.58 23.35
C ASP A 283 6.37 23.51 23.95
N PHE A 284 7.33 23.07 23.14
CA PHE A 284 8.72 22.91 23.56
C PHE A 284 9.35 24.23 24.00
N VAL A 285 9.04 25.37 23.35
CA VAL A 285 9.68 26.65 23.70
C VAL A 285 9.11 27.20 24.99
N ALA A 286 7.78 27.14 25.16
CA ALA A 286 7.11 27.60 26.37
C ALA A 286 7.29 26.63 27.57
N GLY A 287 7.62 25.37 27.30
CA GLY A 287 7.71 24.32 28.32
C GLY A 287 6.36 23.79 28.78
N THR A 288 5.36 23.80 27.91
CA THR A 288 4.03 23.24 28.19
C THR A 288 4.02 21.77 27.81
N GLY A 289 3.65 20.88 28.73
CA GLY A 289 3.62 19.43 28.49
C GLY A 289 4.99 18.74 28.42
N HIS A 290 6.09 19.49 28.33
CA HIS A 290 7.47 19.00 28.27
C HIS A 290 8.43 20.04 28.85
N PRO A 291 9.61 19.68 29.42
CA PRO A 291 10.63 20.66 29.79
C PRO A 291 11.00 21.61 28.65
N ALA A 292 11.10 22.91 28.94
CA ALA A 292 11.38 23.92 27.92
C ALA A 292 12.70 23.66 27.17
N GLN A 293 12.64 23.64 25.84
CA GLN A 293 13.77 23.55 24.91
C GLN A 293 13.71 24.72 23.93
N ALA A 294 14.81 25.46 23.81
CA ALA A 294 14.91 26.58 22.87
C ALA A 294 15.23 26.12 21.43
N ASN A 295 15.77 24.90 21.27
CA ASN A 295 16.18 24.29 20.02
C ASN A 295 16.40 22.78 20.20
N ASN A 296 16.87 22.11 19.14
CA ASN A 296 17.02 20.65 19.09
C ASN A 296 18.32 20.09 19.73
N ALA A 297 19.20 20.93 20.28
CA ALA A 297 20.58 20.54 20.62
C ALA A 297 20.68 19.44 21.68
N ASN A 298 19.67 19.30 22.55
CA ASN A 298 19.69 18.35 23.67
C ASN A 298 18.76 17.14 23.46
N CYS A 299 17.98 17.10 22.38
CA CYS A 299 16.92 16.10 22.20
C CYS A 299 17.47 14.67 22.30
N VAL A 300 18.50 14.36 21.50
CA VAL A 300 19.11 13.01 21.42
C VAL A 300 19.81 12.58 22.70
N ALA A 301 20.19 13.51 23.58
CA ALA A 301 20.82 13.19 24.86
C ALA A 301 19.84 12.51 25.84
N CYS A 302 18.55 12.82 25.72
CA CYS A 302 17.48 12.18 26.47
C CYS A 302 16.75 11.13 25.62
N HIS A 303 16.29 11.52 24.43
CA HIS A 303 15.61 10.68 23.44
C HIS A 303 16.62 9.97 22.56
N ASN A 304 17.31 9.00 23.15
CA ASN A 304 18.23 8.15 22.39
C ASN A 304 17.49 7.26 21.39
N ALA A 305 18.23 6.72 20.43
CA ALA A 305 17.68 5.95 19.32
C ALA A 305 16.93 4.68 19.74
N GLU A 306 17.44 3.97 20.76
CA GLU A 306 16.83 2.75 21.27
C GLU A 306 15.49 3.05 21.94
N TRP A 307 15.48 4.03 22.86
CA TRP A 307 14.27 4.40 23.58
C TRP A 307 13.18 4.95 22.65
N THR A 308 13.55 5.79 21.69
CA THR A 308 12.59 6.35 20.71
C THR A 308 11.98 5.25 19.85
N ALA A 309 12.77 4.25 19.44
CA ALA A 309 12.24 3.12 18.68
C ALA A 309 11.34 2.20 19.53
N GLU A 310 11.74 1.94 20.77
CA GLU A 310 11.02 1.06 21.70
C GLU A 310 9.62 1.60 22.03
N VAL A 311 9.48 2.88 22.38
CA VAL A 311 8.18 3.46 22.79
C VAL A 311 7.16 3.56 21.66
N HIS A 312 7.60 3.42 20.41
CA HIS A 312 6.74 3.37 19.24
C HIS A 312 6.63 1.95 18.65
N SER A 313 7.20 0.94 19.30
CA SER A 313 7.16 -0.45 18.82
C SER A 313 5.94 -1.21 19.34
N ASP A 314 5.42 -2.12 18.51
CA ASP A 314 4.41 -3.12 18.91
C ASP A 314 5.06 -4.51 19.19
N ALA A 315 6.40 -4.58 19.25
CA ALA A 315 7.14 -5.84 19.32
C ALA A 315 6.74 -6.72 20.52
N ASP A 316 6.58 -6.13 21.71
CA ASP A 316 6.16 -6.85 22.91
C ASP A 316 4.78 -7.51 22.74
N ARG A 317 3.84 -6.79 22.14
CA ARG A 317 2.49 -7.29 21.87
C ARG A 317 2.52 -8.43 20.85
N GLN A 318 3.33 -8.29 19.80
CA GLN A 318 3.54 -9.36 18.80
C GLN A 318 4.20 -10.61 19.42
N MET A 319 5.21 -10.43 20.28
CA MET A 319 5.85 -11.55 20.97
C MET A 319 4.89 -12.27 21.92
N ALA A 320 4.02 -11.54 22.62
CA ALA A 320 3.00 -12.13 23.47
C ALA A 320 1.95 -12.90 22.64
N LEU A 321 1.45 -12.31 21.56
CA LEU A 321 0.50 -12.96 20.65
C LEU A 321 1.08 -14.24 20.02
N ALA A 322 2.37 -14.25 19.69
CA ALA A 322 3.05 -15.39 19.11
C ALA A 322 3.15 -16.61 20.05
N GLN A 323 2.88 -16.46 21.35
CA GLN A 323 2.90 -17.56 22.33
C GLN A 323 1.59 -18.34 22.43
N PHE A 324 0.54 -17.94 21.70
CA PHE A 324 -0.76 -18.59 21.77
C PHE A 324 -1.40 -18.79 20.39
N GLN A 325 -1.86 -19.99 20.13
CA GLN A 325 -2.62 -20.36 18.95
C GLN A 325 -3.80 -21.25 19.35
N ALA A 326 -4.94 -21.02 18.70
CA ALA A 326 -6.13 -21.84 18.78
C ALA A 326 -6.49 -22.37 17.40
N ASP A 327 -6.57 -23.69 17.24
CA ASP A 327 -6.87 -24.35 15.97
C ASP A 327 -8.10 -25.25 16.10
N ILE A 328 -8.98 -25.23 15.11
CA ILE A 328 -10.04 -26.24 14.98
C ILE A 328 -9.46 -27.46 14.27
N THR A 329 -9.48 -28.60 14.95
CA THR A 329 -8.86 -29.85 14.48
C THR A 329 -9.87 -30.82 13.86
N SER A 330 -11.14 -30.73 14.25
CA SER A 330 -12.23 -31.45 13.61
C SER A 330 -13.55 -30.72 13.82
N ALA A 331 -14.46 -30.82 12.86
CA ALA A 331 -15.83 -30.38 13.02
C ALA A 331 -16.79 -31.26 12.21
N SER A 332 -18.01 -31.44 12.71
CA SER A 332 -19.11 -32.12 12.03
C SER A 332 -20.43 -31.53 12.50
N MET A 333 -21.52 -31.75 11.78
CA MET A 333 -22.85 -31.25 12.16
C MET A 333 -23.92 -32.30 11.93
N ASP A 334 -24.81 -32.45 12.91
CA ASP A 334 -25.96 -33.34 12.78
C ASP A 334 -27.16 -32.68 12.08
N ASP A 335 -28.17 -33.48 11.78
CA ASP A 335 -29.40 -33.04 11.09
C ASP A 335 -30.23 -32.03 11.92
N SER A 336 -29.91 -31.84 13.21
CA SER A 336 -30.57 -30.84 14.07
C SER A 336 -29.92 -29.46 13.99
N GLY A 337 -28.81 -29.32 13.23
CA GLY A 337 -28.03 -28.10 13.20
C GLY A 337 -27.16 -27.92 14.45
N THR A 338 -26.71 -29.03 15.05
CA THR A 338 -25.74 -29.02 16.15
C THR A 338 -24.36 -29.37 15.62
N VAL A 339 -23.43 -28.41 15.68
CA VAL A 339 -22.03 -28.60 15.32
C VAL A 339 -21.27 -29.16 16.50
N THR A 340 -20.54 -30.25 16.30
CA THR A 340 -19.53 -30.76 17.24
C THR A 340 -18.15 -30.34 16.73
N VAL A 341 -17.37 -29.65 17.55
CA VAL A 341 -16.06 -29.07 17.16
C VAL A 341 -14.98 -29.45 18.17
N ALA A 342 -13.79 -29.82 17.69
CA ALA A 342 -12.61 -30.07 18.53
C ALA A 342 -11.56 -28.97 18.33
N VAL A 343 -11.08 -28.40 19.44
CA VAL A 343 -10.18 -27.25 19.45
C VAL A 343 -8.88 -27.64 20.12
N LYS A 344 -7.75 -27.31 19.49
CA LYS A 344 -6.41 -27.45 20.04
C LYS A 344 -5.87 -26.08 20.43
N LEU A 345 -5.35 -25.96 21.65
CA LEU A 345 -4.68 -24.76 22.13
C LEU A 345 -3.18 -25.06 22.33
N SER A 346 -2.30 -24.21 21.82
CA SER A 346 -0.85 -24.43 21.92
C SER A 346 -0.04 -23.15 21.87
N ASN A 347 1.22 -23.24 22.29
CA ASN A 347 2.25 -22.24 22.03
C ASN A 347 3.04 -22.67 20.78
N PRO A 348 2.89 -21.98 19.64
CA PRO A 348 3.58 -22.38 18.42
C PRO A 348 5.10 -22.17 18.48
N GLN A 349 5.60 -21.29 19.36
CA GLN A 349 7.04 -21.06 19.52
C GLN A 349 7.75 -22.20 20.25
N THR A 350 7.10 -22.79 21.26
CA THR A 350 7.70 -23.84 22.10
C THR A 350 7.20 -25.24 21.78
N GLY A 351 6.06 -25.35 21.09
CA GLY A 351 5.34 -26.61 20.89
C GLY A 351 4.55 -27.08 22.12
N GLU A 352 4.49 -26.27 23.18
CA GLU A 352 3.66 -26.55 24.35
C GLU A 352 2.19 -26.67 23.96
N VAL A 353 1.50 -27.65 24.53
CA VAL A 353 0.07 -27.87 24.32
C VAL A 353 -0.67 -27.49 25.60
N PHE A 354 -1.61 -26.56 25.49
CA PHE A 354 -2.31 -25.99 26.63
C PHE A 354 -3.53 -26.83 27.08
N GLY A 355 -3.99 -26.58 28.31
CA GLY A 355 -5.27 -27.08 28.82
C GLY A 355 -6.48 -26.43 28.15
N ALA A 356 -7.69 -26.76 28.64
CA ALA A 356 -8.93 -26.19 28.10
C ALA A 356 -9.00 -24.69 28.39
N ALA A 357 -9.64 -23.91 27.51
CA ALA A 357 -9.64 -22.45 27.58
C ALA A 357 -10.12 -21.90 28.94
N ASN A 358 -11.13 -22.52 29.54
CA ASN A 358 -11.69 -22.17 30.85
C ASN A 358 -10.71 -22.38 32.03
N THR A 359 -9.61 -23.08 31.81
CA THR A 359 -8.56 -23.31 32.81
C THR A 359 -7.35 -22.37 32.66
N LEU A 360 -7.28 -21.61 31.57
CA LEU A 360 -6.14 -20.75 31.23
C LEU A 360 -6.39 -19.33 31.74
N SER A 361 -5.66 -18.92 32.77
CA SER A 361 -5.84 -17.59 33.40
C SER A 361 -5.49 -16.41 32.49
N PHE A 362 -4.72 -16.64 31.43
CA PHE A 362 -4.37 -15.60 30.45
C PHE A 362 -5.42 -15.45 29.33
N VAL A 363 -6.43 -16.31 29.25
CA VAL A 363 -7.49 -16.19 28.23
C VAL A 363 -8.59 -15.25 28.76
N SER A 364 -8.71 -14.07 28.16
CA SER A 364 -9.75 -13.08 28.50
C SER A 364 -11.07 -13.38 27.78
N ASP A 365 -10.99 -13.76 26.51
CA ASP A 365 -12.13 -14.16 25.69
C ASP A 365 -11.64 -15.19 24.67
N LEU A 366 -12.45 -16.21 24.38
CA LEU A 366 -12.18 -17.14 23.28
C LEU A 366 -13.51 -17.74 22.84
N ARG A 367 -13.82 -17.59 21.55
CA ARG A 367 -15.11 -17.98 20.97
C ARG A 367 -14.94 -18.65 19.64
N ILE A 368 -15.91 -19.49 19.31
CA ILE A 368 -16.11 -20.02 17.96
C ILE A 368 -17.48 -19.60 17.49
N TYR A 369 -17.53 -18.92 16.35
CA TYR A 369 -18.75 -18.61 15.61
C TYR A 369 -18.97 -19.64 14.52
N ALA A 370 -20.22 -19.95 14.22
CA ALA A 370 -20.62 -20.94 13.23
C ALA A 370 -21.82 -20.44 12.41
N ASN A 371 -21.76 -20.64 11.11
CA ASN A 371 -22.90 -20.46 10.22
C ASN A 371 -22.89 -21.51 9.10
N TRP A 372 -24.04 -21.75 8.47
CA TRP A 372 -24.28 -22.82 7.50
C TRP A 372 -24.78 -22.25 6.18
N GLY A 373 -24.49 -22.91 5.06
CA GLY A 373 -25.09 -22.62 3.77
C GLY A 373 -24.20 -21.81 2.82
N LEU A 374 -23.00 -22.29 2.50
CA LEU A 374 -22.09 -21.57 1.61
C LEU A 374 -22.65 -21.34 0.20
N SER A 375 -23.53 -22.23 -0.27
CA SER A 375 -24.19 -22.11 -1.58
C SER A 375 -25.15 -20.92 -1.71
N VAL A 376 -25.50 -20.28 -0.59
CA VAL A 376 -26.42 -19.14 -0.53
C VAL A 376 -25.85 -17.95 0.25
N ASP A 377 -24.55 -17.91 0.54
CA ASP A 377 -23.94 -16.91 1.44
C ASP A 377 -24.54 -16.90 2.86
N TYR A 378 -24.70 -18.09 3.41
CA TYR A 378 -25.20 -18.38 4.75
C TYR A 378 -26.71 -18.20 4.96
N THR A 379 -27.29 -19.04 5.79
CA THR A 379 -28.74 -19.09 6.04
C THR A 379 -29.22 -18.09 7.11
N ASN A 380 -28.30 -17.39 7.79
CA ASN A 380 -28.64 -16.52 8.91
C ASN A 380 -27.72 -15.30 9.00
N ARG A 381 -28.27 -14.16 9.45
CA ARG A 381 -27.51 -12.92 9.75
C ARG A 381 -26.77 -12.94 11.09
N SER A 382 -27.13 -13.87 11.97
CA SER A 382 -26.60 -13.98 13.33
C SER A 382 -25.98 -15.37 13.53
N ALA A 383 -24.69 -15.47 13.29
CA ALA A 383 -23.97 -16.71 13.52
C ALA A 383 -24.08 -17.18 14.97
N ARG A 384 -24.28 -18.49 15.13
CA ARG A 384 -24.29 -19.15 16.44
C ARG A 384 -22.88 -19.16 16.99
N ASN A 385 -22.72 -19.14 18.31
CA ASN A 385 -21.40 -19.15 18.92
C ASN A 385 -21.38 -19.84 20.26
N ILE A 386 -20.16 -20.17 20.70
CA ILE A 386 -19.83 -20.67 22.03
C ILE A 386 -18.63 -19.90 22.56
N ARG A 387 -18.61 -19.66 23.88
CA ARG A 387 -17.50 -19.01 24.60
C ARG A 387 -16.71 -20.07 25.35
N LEU A 388 -15.58 -20.50 24.78
CA LEU A 388 -14.82 -21.65 25.27
C LEU A 388 -14.27 -21.45 26.70
N HIS A 389 -13.96 -20.21 27.06
CA HIS A 389 -13.45 -19.85 28.38
C HIS A 389 -14.55 -19.81 29.47
N GLU A 390 -15.83 -19.84 29.12
CA GLU A 390 -16.96 -19.83 30.05
C GLU A 390 -17.63 -21.22 30.22
N VAL A 391 -17.20 -22.23 29.47
CA VAL A 391 -17.86 -23.54 29.41
C VAL A 391 -16.86 -24.68 29.53
N GLU A 392 -17.25 -25.74 30.24
CA GLU A 392 -16.49 -26.97 30.27
C GLU A 392 -16.60 -27.72 28.92
N PRO A 393 -15.52 -28.31 28.41
CA PRO A 393 -15.58 -29.15 27.23
C PRO A 393 -16.38 -30.44 27.51
N ILE A 394 -17.04 -30.95 26.47
CA ILE A 394 -17.84 -32.19 26.53
C ILE A 394 -16.93 -33.40 26.72
N SER A 395 -15.79 -33.38 26.04
CA SER A 395 -14.73 -34.40 26.14
C SER A 395 -13.41 -33.81 25.67
N GLY A 396 -12.31 -34.52 25.90
CA GLY A 396 -11.00 -34.09 25.46
C GLY A 396 -9.91 -34.37 26.49
N SER A 397 -8.68 -34.54 26.00
CA SER A 397 -7.47 -34.66 26.81
C SER A 397 -6.27 -34.28 25.96
N ASN A 398 -5.11 -34.06 26.58
CA ASN A 398 -3.86 -33.73 25.86
C ASN A 398 -4.00 -32.53 24.90
N GLY A 399 -4.72 -31.49 25.35
CA GLY A 399 -4.89 -30.20 24.69
C GLY A 399 -5.73 -30.18 23.42
N SER A 400 -6.54 -31.21 23.17
CA SER A 400 -7.64 -31.15 22.22
C SER A 400 -8.96 -31.37 22.96
N PHE A 401 -9.88 -30.42 22.84
CA PHE A 401 -11.13 -30.37 23.60
C PHE A 401 -12.34 -30.18 22.70
N THR A 402 -13.39 -30.96 22.93
CA THR A 402 -14.60 -30.99 22.13
C THR A 402 -15.72 -30.16 22.75
N TYR A 403 -16.39 -29.37 21.92
CA TYR A 403 -17.50 -28.49 22.27
C TYR A 403 -18.65 -28.67 21.28
N GLN A 404 -19.82 -28.11 21.61
CA GLN A 404 -20.98 -28.09 20.72
C GLN A 404 -21.53 -26.69 20.53
N ILE A 405 -21.94 -26.38 19.29
CA ILE A 405 -22.66 -25.16 18.93
C ILE A 405 -24.02 -25.56 18.37
N THR A 406 -25.10 -25.20 19.06
CA THR A 406 -26.45 -25.65 18.72
C THR A 406 -27.26 -24.56 18.02
N GLY A 407 -28.25 -24.99 17.24
CA GLY A 407 -29.27 -24.12 16.65
C GLY A 407 -28.80 -23.40 15.39
N LEU A 408 -27.93 -24.01 14.59
CA LEU A 408 -27.68 -23.55 13.23
C LEU A 408 -28.95 -23.79 12.38
N THR A 409 -29.16 -22.90 11.41
CA THR A 409 -30.33 -22.98 10.51
C THR A 409 -29.95 -23.77 9.26
N ILE A 410 -30.61 -24.90 9.03
CA ILE A 410 -30.49 -25.69 7.81
C ILE A 410 -31.73 -25.41 6.96
N LEU A 411 -31.53 -24.88 5.75
CA LEU A 411 -32.62 -24.66 4.81
C LEU A 411 -32.85 -25.91 3.96
N PRO A 412 -34.10 -26.18 3.51
CA PRO A 412 -34.38 -27.28 2.60
C PRO A 412 -33.51 -27.21 1.34
N GLY A 413 -32.87 -28.31 0.97
CA GLY A 413 -31.94 -28.39 -0.16
C GLY A 413 -30.49 -27.99 0.15
N THR A 414 -30.19 -27.61 1.40
CA THR A 414 -28.83 -27.27 1.87
C THR A 414 -28.28 -28.28 2.89
N GLU A 415 -28.89 -29.45 3.02
CA GLU A 415 -28.54 -30.45 4.05
C GLU A 415 -27.11 -31.01 3.89
N VAL A 416 -26.60 -31.02 2.65
CA VAL A 416 -25.23 -31.46 2.31
C VAL A 416 -24.31 -30.31 1.90
N ASP A 417 -24.71 -29.07 2.20
CA ASP A 417 -23.86 -27.89 1.97
C ASP A 417 -22.68 -27.87 2.96
N LEU A 418 -21.94 -26.78 2.95
CA LEU A 418 -20.86 -26.50 3.88
C LEU A 418 -21.26 -25.37 4.83
N GLY A 419 -20.58 -25.31 5.96
CA GLY A 419 -20.59 -24.19 6.88
C GLY A 419 -19.19 -23.65 7.11
N THR A 420 -19.12 -22.54 7.84
CA THR A 420 -17.86 -21.92 8.28
C THR A 420 -17.85 -21.80 9.78
N LEU A 421 -16.70 -22.12 10.38
CA LEU A 421 -16.37 -21.84 11.76
C LEU A 421 -15.32 -20.74 11.80
N ALA A 422 -15.44 -19.79 12.72
CA ALA A 422 -14.46 -18.74 12.92
C ALA A 422 -14.07 -18.61 14.40
N ILE A 423 -12.77 -18.69 14.68
CA ILE A 423 -12.19 -18.47 16.00
C ILE A 423 -11.94 -16.97 16.17
N GLN A 424 -12.27 -16.44 17.34
CA GLN A 424 -11.81 -15.12 17.79
C GLN A 424 -11.53 -15.16 19.29
N GLY A 425 -10.72 -14.25 19.79
CA GLY A 425 -10.45 -14.19 21.22
C GLY A 425 -9.54 -13.05 21.61
N ARG A 426 -9.29 -12.95 22.91
CA ARG A 426 -8.30 -12.08 23.51
C ARG A 426 -7.51 -12.82 24.57
N ILE A 427 -6.22 -12.53 24.61
CA ILE A 427 -5.30 -13.04 25.63
C ILE A 427 -4.67 -11.87 26.38
N CYS A 428 -4.34 -12.10 27.65
CA CYS A 428 -3.75 -11.11 28.53
C CYS A 428 -2.23 -11.20 28.48
N ALA A 429 -1.58 -10.04 28.33
CA ALA A 429 -0.13 -9.94 28.23
C ALA A 429 0.44 -8.90 29.20
N GLY A 430 1.61 -9.19 29.75
CA GLY A 430 2.42 -8.26 30.53
C GLY A 430 3.77 -8.09 29.83
N GLY A 431 3.93 -6.99 29.09
CA GLY A 431 5.02 -6.83 28.13
C GLY A 431 5.02 -7.95 27.10
N ALA A 432 6.21 -8.51 26.83
CA ALA A 432 6.44 -9.60 25.88
C ALA A 432 5.83 -10.98 26.20
N SER A 433 5.13 -11.18 27.32
CA SER A 433 4.76 -12.51 27.82
C SER A 433 3.28 -12.63 28.20
N LEU A 434 2.72 -13.83 28.02
CA LEU A 434 1.38 -14.16 28.51
C LEU A 434 1.33 -14.06 30.04
N THR A 435 0.27 -13.45 30.57
CA THR A 435 0.08 -13.29 32.01
C THR A 435 -1.38 -13.49 32.38
N ALA A 436 -1.64 -13.79 33.65
CA ALA A 436 -3.00 -13.91 34.16
C ALA A 436 -3.76 -12.59 33.94
N CYS A 437 -4.99 -12.69 33.45
CA CYS A 437 -5.87 -11.55 33.29
C CYS A 437 -6.19 -10.93 34.67
N GLY A 438 -6.20 -9.60 34.71
CA GLY A 438 -6.49 -8.84 35.91
C GLY A 438 -6.65 -7.35 35.58
N ASP A 439 -6.87 -6.55 36.62
CA ASP A 439 -6.96 -5.11 36.48
C ASP A 439 -5.62 -4.53 36.00
N ASN A 440 -5.64 -3.71 34.96
CA ASN A 440 -4.47 -3.09 34.30
C ASN A 440 -3.56 -4.05 33.50
N VAL A 441 -4.10 -5.16 33.01
CA VAL A 441 -3.41 -6.04 32.05
C VAL A 441 -4.04 -5.89 30.67
N ASP A 442 -3.22 -5.69 29.64
CA ASP A 442 -3.70 -5.54 28.27
C ASP A 442 -4.29 -6.85 27.74
N ALA A 443 -5.53 -6.78 27.26
CA ALA A 443 -6.19 -7.87 26.56
C ALA A 443 -6.02 -7.71 25.04
N LEU A 444 -5.08 -8.46 24.48
CA LEU A 444 -4.69 -8.41 23.07
C LEU A 444 -5.62 -9.28 22.22
N PRO A 445 -6.21 -8.78 21.12
CA PRO A 445 -6.97 -9.61 20.20
C PRO A 445 -6.04 -10.59 19.49
N ILE A 446 -6.39 -11.88 19.51
CA ILE A 446 -5.68 -12.87 18.70
C ILE A 446 -6.02 -12.65 17.23
N LYS A 447 -5.17 -13.12 16.33
CA LYS A 447 -5.55 -13.23 14.92
C LYS A 447 -6.68 -14.23 14.78
N ALA A 448 -7.85 -13.73 14.40
CA ALA A 448 -8.99 -14.58 14.09
C ALA A 448 -8.67 -15.43 12.86
N SER A 449 -9.28 -16.61 12.81
CA SER A 449 -9.11 -17.55 11.72
C SER A 449 -10.43 -18.25 11.44
N HIS A 450 -10.57 -18.78 10.24
CA HIS A 450 -11.76 -19.54 9.86
C HIS A 450 -11.38 -20.88 9.21
N VAL A 451 -12.30 -21.84 9.32
CA VAL A 451 -12.25 -23.11 8.60
C VAL A 451 -13.64 -23.46 8.11
N SER A 452 -13.71 -24.20 7.00
CA SER A 452 -14.98 -24.73 6.50
C SER A 452 -15.21 -26.16 6.96
N PHE A 453 -16.47 -26.55 7.08
CA PHE A 453 -16.88 -27.88 7.52
C PHE A 453 -18.12 -28.35 6.77
N SER A 454 -18.28 -29.67 6.71
CA SER A 454 -19.47 -30.36 6.22
C SER A 454 -20.21 -31.00 7.41
N ASN A 455 -21.32 -31.67 7.13
CA ASN A 455 -21.99 -32.49 8.14
C ASN A 455 -21.11 -33.59 8.75
N THR A 456 -20.02 -34.02 8.09
CA THR A 456 -19.20 -35.15 8.56
C THR A 456 -17.79 -34.79 9.01
N ALA A 457 -17.17 -33.76 8.44
CA ALA A 457 -15.77 -33.41 8.70
C ALA A 457 -15.44 -31.96 8.30
N LEU A 458 -14.24 -31.49 8.67
CA LEU A 458 -13.64 -30.30 8.07
C LEU A 458 -13.51 -30.47 6.54
N SER A 459 -13.61 -29.35 5.83
CA SER A 459 -13.56 -29.30 4.39
C SER A 459 -12.45 -28.36 3.92
N ALA A 460 -11.63 -28.82 2.98
CA ALA A 460 -10.68 -27.98 2.26
C ALA A 460 -11.36 -27.06 1.23
N LYS A 461 -12.58 -27.43 0.80
CA LYS A 461 -13.43 -26.52 0.04
C LYS A 461 -14.11 -25.56 1.01
N GLY A 462 -14.02 -24.27 0.75
CA GLY A 462 -14.64 -23.25 1.56
C GLY A 462 -15.53 -22.31 0.76
N ARG A 463 -15.83 -21.17 1.37
CA ARG A 463 -16.56 -20.10 0.71
C ARG A 463 -15.66 -19.56 -0.40
N ARG A 464 -16.26 -19.08 -1.51
CA ARG A 464 -15.51 -18.38 -2.55
C ARG A 464 -14.67 -17.25 -1.95
N THR A 465 -13.41 -17.17 -2.35
CA THR A 465 -12.51 -16.07 -1.98
C THR A 465 -12.82 -14.86 -2.85
N ILE A 466 -13.04 -13.71 -2.21
CA ILE A 466 -13.35 -12.44 -2.87
C ILE A 466 -12.27 -11.41 -2.57
N VAL A 467 -11.88 -11.34 -1.30
CA VAL A 467 -10.80 -10.52 -0.75
C VAL A 467 -9.90 -11.43 0.09
N ALA A 468 -8.69 -10.98 0.40
CA ALA A 468 -7.78 -11.65 1.33
C ALA A 468 -7.40 -10.72 2.50
N ASN A 469 -7.01 -11.31 3.63
CA ASN A 469 -6.47 -10.52 4.75
C ASN A 469 -5.26 -9.69 4.32
N ASP A 470 -4.42 -10.21 3.40
CA ASP A 470 -3.26 -9.50 2.88
C ASP A 470 -3.64 -8.24 2.08
N SER A 471 -4.66 -8.32 1.21
CA SER A 471 -5.14 -7.16 0.45
C SER A 471 -5.64 -6.04 1.37
N CYS A 472 -6.36 -6.38 2.44
CA CYS A 472 -6.77 -5.41 3.44
C CYS A 472 -5.59 -4.92 4.28
N GLY A 473 -4.64 -5.83 4.56
CA GLY A 473 -3.45 -5.61 5.37
C GLY A 473 -2.43 -4.67 4.75
N ASN A 474 -2.54 -4.37 3.45
CA ASN A 474 -1.82 -3.28 2.80
C ASN A 474 -2.14 -1.91 3.43
N CYS A 475 -3.39 -1.71 3.89
CA CYS A 475 -3.81 -0.48 4.59
C CYS A 475 -3.96 -0.69 6.10
N HIS A 476 -4.59 -1.78 6.52
CA HIS A 476 -4.98 -2.02 7.90
C HIS A 476 -4.02 -2.88 8.71
N GLY A 477 -2.91 -3.30 8.10
CA GLY A 477 -1.95 -4.22 8.68
C GLY A 477 -2.46 -5.64 8.81
N ASP A 478 -1.57 -6.54 9.19
CA ASP A 478 -1.83 -7.98 9.28
C ASP A 478 -2.81 -8.28 10.43
N GLN A 479 -4.11 -8.17 10.12
CA GLN A 479 -5.25 -8.37 11.00
C GLN A 479 -5.23 -7.48 12.26
N GLN A 480 -4.69 -6.26 12.14
CA GLN A 480 -4.66 -5.27 13.23
C GLN A 480 -6.00 -4.54 13.36
N LEU A 481 -6.72 -4.35 12.23
CA LEU A 481 -8.09 -3.83 12.23
C LEU A 481 -9.02 -4.77 12.98
N THR A 482 -9.39 -4.35 14.19
CA THR A 482 -10.21 -5.12 15.09
C THR A 482 -11.57 -4.49 15.27
N ILE A 483 -12.62 -5.14 14.75
CA ILE A 483 -14.01 -4.71 14.87
C ILE A 483 -14.71 -5.59 15.90
N HIS A 484 -15.73 -5.03 16.56
CA HIS A 484 -16.46 -5.71 17.64
C HIS A 484 -15.56 -6.26 18.74
N GLY A 485 -14.38 -5.65 18.89
CA GLY A 485 -13.43 -5.90 19.93
C GLY A 485 -12.39 -7.01 19.67
N ALA A 486 -12.70 -8.05 18.90
CA ALA A 486 -11.75 -9.16 18.63
C ALA A 486 -11.93 -9.82 17.25
N ARG A 487 -12.72 -9.22 16.34
CA ARG A 487 -12.92 -9.75 14.98
C ARG A 487 -12.00 -9.01 14.02
N ASN A 488 -11.15 -9.76 13.35
CA ASN A 488 -10.11 -9.23 12.47
C ASN A 488 -9.76 -10.20 11.33
N ASP A 489 -10.61 -11.19 11.06
CA ASP A 489 -10.51 -12.02 9.86
C ASP A 489 -11.53 -11.54 8.82
N LEU A 490 -11.01 -10.88 7.79
CA LEU A 490 -11.79 -10.20 6.76
C LEU A 490 -12.15 -11.14 5.60
N GLU A 491 -11.44 -12.26 5.47
CA GLU A 491 -11.60 -13.21 4.38
C GLU A 491 -12.81 -14.14 4.59
N GLY A 492 -13.06 -14.57 5.84
CA GLY A 492 -14.14 -15.52 6.13
C GLY A 492 -15.02 -15.20 7.31
N GLN A 493 -14.49 -14.62 8.40
CA GLN A 493 -15.25 -14.42 9.64
C GLN A 493 -16.37 -13.38 9.52
N CYS A 494 -16.10 -12.22 8.91
CA CYS A 494 -17.08 -11.12 8.87
C CYS A 494 -18.40 -11.54 8.21
N GLN A 495 -18.32 -12.34 7.15
CA GLN A 495 -19.44 -12.77 6.32
C GLN A 495 -20.36 -13.77 7.06
N LEU A 496 -19.91 -14.39 8.16
CA LEU A 496 -20.80 -15.19 9.02
C LEU A 496 -21.98 -14.36 9.57
N CYS A 497 -21.81 -13.03 9.67
CA CYS A 497 -22.84 -12.12 10.17
C CYS A 497 -23.21 -11.03 9.16
N HIS A 498 -22.25 -10.56 8.38
CA HIS A 498 -22.40 -9.54 7.34
C HIS A 498 -22.64 -10.22 5.99
N ASN A 499 -23.84 -10.77 5.81
CA ASN A 499 -24.26 -11.47 4.61
C ASN A 499 -25.63 -10.97 4.11
N HIS A 500 -26.14 -11.55 3.03
CA HIS A 500 -27.36 -11.13 2.34
C HIS A 500 -28.63 -11.12 3.23
N ASN A 501 -28.60 -11.79 4.40
CA ASN A 501 -29.68 -11.73 5.38
C ASN A 501 -29.74 -10.38 6.13
N ARG A 502 -28.84 -9.44 5.81
CA ARG A 502 -28.87 -8.04 6.26
C ARG A 502 -29.71 -7.20 5.29
N THR A 503 -30.80 -6.69 5.81
CA THR A 503 -31.69 -5.81 5.07
C THR A 503 -31.11 -4.40 4.97
N ALA A 504 -31.36 -3.73 3.85
CA ALA A 504 -31.19 -2.29 3.68
C ALA A 504 -32.46 -1.52 4.08
N ASP A 505 -32.31 -0.22 4.37
CA ASP A 505 -33.43 0.69 4.53
C ASP A 505 -34.05 1.04 3.15
N ALA A 506 -35.29 0.63 2.94
CA ALA A 506 -36.05 0.92 1.72
C ALA A 506 -36.33 2.43 1.51
N THR A 507 -36.28 3.22 2.58
CA THR A 507 -36.60 4.65 2.54
C THR A 507 -35.39 5.54 2.23
N ALA A 508 -34.19 4.97 2.27
CA ALA A 508 -32.96 5.69 1.95
C ALA A 508 -32.91 6.07 0.47
N ALA A 509 -32.25 7.20 0.17
CA ALA A 509 -32.04 7.64 -1.21
C ALA A 509 -31.31 6.56 -2.04
N ASN A 510 -30.35 5.87 -1.40
CA ASN A 510 -29.72 4.68 -1.94
C ASN A 510 -29.75 3.56 -0.89
N PRO A 511 -30.65 2.57 -1.02
CA PRO A 511 -30.73 1.46 -0.08
C PRO A 511 -29.41 0.69 0.05
N SER A 512 -28.63 0.58 -1.02
CA SER A 512 -27.36 -0.17 -1.00
C SER A 512 -26.36 0.39 0.02
N HIS A 513 -26.38 1.70 0.31
CA HIS A 513 -25.48 2.31 1.30
C HIS A 513 -25.85 2.02 2.76
N THR A 514 -27.02 1.44 3.02
CA THR A 514 -27.52 1.23 4.39
C THR A 514 -27.42 -0.21 4.87
N SER A 515 -27.21 -1.16 3.95
CA SER A 515 -27.05 -2.56 4.33
C SER A 515 -25.70 -2.81 4.96
N VAL A 516 -25.70 -3.56 6.06
CA VAL A 516 -24.48 -4.09 6.66
C VAL A 516 -24.13 -5.48 6.12
N ASP A 517 -24.65 -5.89 4.96
CA ASP A 517 -24.04 -6.98 4.18
C ASP A 517 -22.61 -6.60 3.79
N PHE A 518 -21.63 -7.50 3.89
CA PHE A 518 -20.20 -7.16 3.80
C PHE A 518 -19.85 -6.44 2.50
N LYS A 519 -20.42 -6.89 1.36
CA LYS A 519 -20.20 -6.26 0.05
C LYS A 519 -20.73 -4.82 -0.03
N GLN A 520 -21.83 -4.52 0.68
CA GLN A 520 -22.43 -3.20 0.68
C GLN A 520 -21.71 -2.28 1.67
N LEU A 521 -21.49 -2.79 2.88
CA LEU A 521 -20.81 -2.10 3.97
C LEU A 521 -19.41 -1.63 3.56
N ILE A 522 -18.59 -2.53 3.00
CA ILE A 522 -17.20 -2.22 2.67
C ILE A 522 -17.11 -1.19 1.55
N HIS A 523 -17.95 -1.28 0.51
CA HIS A 523 -17.98 -0.26 -0.55
C HIS A 523 -18.49 1.09 -0.03
N ALA A 524 -19.58 1.10 0.75
CA ALA A 524 -20.14 2.33 1.28
C ALA A 524 -19.21 3.02 2.28
N LEU A 525 -18.50 2.27 3.15
CA LEU A 525 -17.53 2.84 4.08
C LEU A 525 -16.33 3.46 3.36
N HIS A 526 -15.68 2.72 2.46
CA HIS A 526 -14.53 3.24 1.72
C HIS A 526 -14.91 4.28 0.66
N GLY A 527 -16.19 4.37 0.29
CA GLY A 527 -16.72 5.45 -0.54
C GLY A 527 -17.13 6.71 0.24
N GLY A 528 -17.06 6.71 1.58
CA GLY A 528 -17.58 7.82 2.40
C GLY A 528 -19.09 8.03 2.25
N LYS A 529 -19.84 6.94 2.01
CA LYS A 529 -21.28 6.95 1.74
C LYS A 529 -22.13 6.29 2.83
N PHE A 530 -21.50 5.51 3.71
CA PHE A 530 -22.19 4.89 4.82
C PHE A 530 -22.51 5.95 5.89
N GLU A 531 -23.73 5.93 6.41
CA GLU A 531 -24.20 6.91 7.40
C GLU A 531 -23.28 6.95 8.63
N GLY A 532 -22.79 8.15 8.97
CA GLY A 532 -21.87 8.38 10.08
C GLY A 532 -20.38 8.21 9.74
N PHE A 533 -20.05 7.95 8.47
CA PHE A 533 -18.69 7.79 7.97
C PHE A 533 -18.38 8.66 6.74
N GLU A 534 -19.12 9.75 6.55
CA GLU A 534 -19.04 10.62 5.38
C GLU A 534 -17.69 11.34 5.25
N GLU A 535 -17.01 11.59 6.36
CA GLU A 535 -15.70 12.27 6.42
C GLU A 535 -14.51 11.29 6.29
N LEU A 536 -14.77 9.99 6.11
CA LEU A 536 -13.70 9.03 5.85
C LEU A 536 -13.14 9.22 4.44
N HIS A 537 -11.86 9.55 4.37
CA HIS A 537 -11.14 9.68 3.12
C HIS A 537 -10.42 8.36 2.81
N PHE A 538 -10.73 7.78 1.65
CA PHE A 538 -10.00 6.62 1.15
C PHE A 538 -8.66 7.05 0.55
N PRO A 539 -7.52 6.45 0.93
CA PRO A 539 -6.20 6.95 0.52
C PRO A 539 -5.87 6.71 -0.96
N SER A 540 -6.52 5.75 -1.63
CA SER A 540 -6.24 5.38 -3.01
C SER A 540 -7.39 5.73 -3.97
N GLU A 541 -7.25 5.35 -5.24
CA GLU A 541 -8.35 5.42 -6.20
C GLU A 541 -9.39 4.34 -5.88
N LEU A 542 -10.58 4.74 -5.46
CA LEU A 542 -11.67 3.81 -5.13
C LEU A 542 -12.02 2.86 -6.29
N GLY A 543 -11.81 3.29 -7.53
CA GLY A 543 -12.02 2.48 -8.73
C GLY A 543 -11.00 1.37 -8.94
N ASN A 544 -9.85 1.39 -8.26
CA ASN A 544 -8.88 0.30 -8.34
C ASN A 544 -9.36 -0.89 -7.50
N CYS A 545 -10.17 -1.76 -8.11
CA CYS A 545 -10.76 -2.90 -7.43
C CYS A 545 -9.71 -3.89 -6.90
N ALA A 546 -8.54 -3.98 -7.54
CA ALA A 546 -7.43 -4.84 -7.12
C ALA A 546 -6.82 -4.45 -5.76
N THR A 547 -7.15 -3.25 -5.24
CA THR A 547 -6.79 -2.85 -3.88
C THR A 547 -7.32 -3.85 -2.84
N CYS A 548 -8.52 -4.41 -3.08
CA CYS A 548 -9.19 -5.33 -2.15
C CYS A 548 -9.49 -6.70 -2.78
N HIS A 549 -9.90 -6.72 -4.05
CA HIS A 549 -10.30 -7.95 -4.71
C HIS A 549 -9.09 -8.79 -5.08
N VAL A 550 -9.21 -10.09 -4.88
CA VAL A 550 -8.18 -11.06 -5.30
C VAL A 550 -8.64 -11.89 -6.48
N ASN A 551 -7.67 -12.48 -7.19
CA ASN A 551 -7.96 -13.44 -8.24
C ASN A 551 -8.52 -14.72 -7.62
N ASN A 552 -9.54 -15.28 -8.28
CA ASN A 552 -10.03 -16.62 -7.97
C ASN A 552 -9.04 -17.70 -8.47
N ASP A 553 -9.35 -18.98 -8.22
CA ASP A 553 -8.54 -20.14 -8.64
C ASP A 553 -8.26 -20.20 -10.15
N SER A 554 -9.05 -19.49 -10.97
CA SER A 554 -8.88 -19.41 -12.43
C SER A 554 -8.06 -18.19 -12.87
N GLY A 555 -7.50 -17.42 -11.93
CA GLY A 555 -6.72 -16.21 -12.22
C GLY A 555 -7.56 -15.00 -12.59
N VAL A 556 -8.87 -15.02 -12.36
CA VAL A 556 -9.78 -13.92 -12.70
C VAL A 556 -10.11 -13.12 -11.44
N LEU A 557 -9.96 -11.80 -11.51
CA LEU A 557 -10.27 -10.89 -10.41
C LEU A 557 -11.73 -11.06 -10.00
N SER A 558 -12.00 -11.22 -8.70
CA SER A 558 -13.31 -11.64 -8.19
C SER A 558 -14.47 -10.67 -8.45
N ILE A 559 -14.20 -9.45 -8.91
CA ILE A 559 -15.20 -8.46 -9.35
C ILE A 559 -15.72 -8.69 -10.77
N ALA A 560 -15.03 -9.51 -11.57
CA ALA A 560 -15.39 -9.76 -12.97
C ALA A 560 -16.79 -10.38 -13.10
N LEU A 561 -17.52 -9.99 -14.14
CA LEU A 561 -18.82 -10.57 -14.46
C LEU A 561 -18.69 -11.79 -15.39
N PRO A 562 -19.58 -12.80 -15.27
CA PRO A 562 -20.74 -12.85 -14.37
C PRO A 562 -20.39 -13.11 -12.90
N LEU A 563 -21.22 -12.60 -11.98
CA LEU A 563 -21.10 -12.90 -10.56
C LEU A 563 -21.28 -14.39 -10.27
N ALA A 564 -20.72 -14.84 -9.16
CA ALA A 564 -20.94 -16.19 -8.64
C ALA A 564 -22.44 -16.43 -8.35
N LYS A 565 -22.95 -17.61 -8.69
CA LYS A 565 -24.38 -17.97 -8.55
C LYS A 565 -24.88 -17.92 -7.10
N GLU A 566 -23.97 -18.01 -6.14
CA GLU A 566 -24.25 -17.96 -4.70
C GLU A 566 -24.62 -16.54 -4.24
N VAL A 567 -24.33 -15.50 -5.03
CA VAL A 567 -24.62 -14.11 -4.67
C VAL A 567 -26.13 -13.86 -4.69
N GLN A 568 -26.68 -13.52 -3.53
CA GLN A 568 -28.11 -13.25 -3.37
C GLN A 568 -28.46 -11.78 -3.65
N PRO A 569 -29.73 -11.50 -4.04
CA PRO A 569 -30.29 -10.14 -4.09
C PRO A 569 -30.22 -9.41 -2.75
N LEU A 570 -30.25 -8.08 -2.80
CA LEU A 570 -30.33 -7.25 -1.59
C LEU A 570 -31.79 -7.15 -1.13
N ALA A 571 -32.07 -7.60 0.09
CA ALA A 571 -33.38 -7.44 0.73
C ALA A 571 -33.54 -6.03 1.32
N LEU A 572 -34.72 -5.44 1.18
CA LEU A 572 -35.07 -4.13 1.76
C LEU A 572 -36.01 -4.29 2.95
N SER A 573 -36.05 -3.27 3.82
CA SER A 573 -36.82 -3.27 5.08
C SER A 573 -38.34 -3.36 4.90
N ASP A 574 -38.85 -3.06 3.70
CA ASP A 574 -40.27 -3.16 3.32
C ASP A 574 -40.64 -4.52 2.71
N GLY A 575 -39.67 -5.44 2.58
CA GLY A 575 -39.85 -6.78 1.99
C GLY A 575 -39.67 -6.84 0.47
N SER A 576 -39.32 -5.73 -0.17
CA SER A 576 -38.89 -5.70 -1.57
C SER A 576 -37.40 -6.03 -1.72
N PHE A 577 -36.94 -6.20 -2.97
CA PHE A 577 -35.57 -6.64 -3.29
C PHE A 577 -34.96 -5.83 -4.43
N THR A 578 -33.64 -5.71 -4.41
CA THR A 578 -32.82 -5.28 -5.55
C THR A 578 -32.01 -6.46 -6.08
N SER A 579 -32.00 -6.67 -7.39
CA SER A 579 -31.28 -7.78 -8.04
C SER A 579 -29.77 -7.76 -7.74
N ALA A 580 -29.13 -8.93 -7.77
CA ALA A 580 -27.81 -9.14 -7.20
C ALA A 580 -26.71 -8.25 -7.81
N THR A 581 -26.64 -8.14 -9.14
CA THR A 581 -25.60 -7.34 -9.81
C THR A 581 -25.87 -5.85 -9.62
N ALA A 582 -27.11 -5.43 -9.84
CA ALA A 582 -27.53 -4.03 -9.66
C ALA A 582 -27.30 -3.52 -8.23
N ALA A 583 -27.59 -4.34 -7.22
CA ALA A 583 -27.38 -3.97 -5.82
C ALA A 583 -25.92 -3.64 -5.52
N ILE A 584 -24.96 -4.38 -6.11
CA ILE A 584 -23.53 -4.10 -5.92
C ILE A 584 -23.13 -2.83 -6.66
N CYS A 585 -23.47 -2.73 -7.95
CA CYS A 585 -23.06 -1.62 -8.81
C CYS A 585 -23.62 -0.28 -8.32
N SER A 586 -24.86 -0.28 -7.81
CA SER A 586 -25.53 0.90 -7.26
C SER A 586 -24.86 1.50 -6.02
N ASN A 587 -23.89 0.83 -5.37
CA ASN A 587 -23.12 1.46 -4.28
C ASN A 587 -22.22 2.59 -4.77
N CYS A 588 -21.77 2.54 -6.03
CA CYS A 588 -20.85 3.52 -6.61
C CYS A 588 -21.46 4.23 -7.81
N HIS A 589 -22.36 3.55 -8.54
CA HIS A 589 -23.06 4.08 -9.70
C HIS A 589 -24.50 4.46 -9.34
N GLU A 590 -24.62 5.65 -8.74
CA GLU A 590 -25.82 6.08 -8.00
C GLU A 590 -26.79 6.95 -8.83
N ASP A 591 -26.33 7.43 -9.99
CA ASP A 591 -27.10 8.40 -10.77
C ASP A 591 -28.31 7.76 -11.47
N GLU A 592 -29.35 8.57 -11.68
CA GLU A 592 -30.62 8.13 -12.25
C GLU A 592 -30.46 7.53 -13.66
N GLN A 593 -29.55 8.07 -14.47
CA GLN A 593 -29.32 7.56 -15.82
C GLN A 593 -28.73 6.15 -15.77
N THR A 594 -27.78 5.91 -14.86
CA THR A 594 -27.18 4.59 -14.68
C THR A 594 -28.18 3.59 -14.11
N HIS A 595 -29.03 3.98 -13.14
CA HIS A 595 -30.12 3.12 -12.66
C HIS A 595 -31.10 2.74 -13.78
N ASN A 596 -31.53 3.71 -14.59
CA ASN A 596 -32.40 3.45 -15.74
C ASN A 596 -31.75 2.52 -16.76
N HIS A 597 -30.44 2.67 -17.00
CA HIS A 597 -29.67 1.75 -17.83
C HIS A 597 -29.70 0.33 -17.27
N MET A 598 -29.43 0.15 -15.96
CA MET A 598 -29.47 -1.17 -15.32
C MET A 598 -30.85 -1.83 -15.49
N ILE A 599 -31.95 -1.09 -15.30
CA ILE A 599 -33.32 -1.59 -15.49
C ILE A 599 -33.54 -2.08 -16.93
N GLN A 600 -33.06 -1.34 -17.93
CA GLN A 600 -33.16 -1.75 -19.34
C GLN A 600 -32.40 -3.05 -19.64
N GLN A 601 -31.35 -3.35 -18.86
CA GLN A 601 -30.59 -4.59 -18.97
C GLN A 601 -31.13 -5.72 -18.08
N GLY A 602 -32.31 -5.54 -17.48
CA GLY A 602 -33.02 -6.56 -16.72
C GLY A 602 -32.76 -6.55 -15.21
N ALA A 603 -32.16 -5.48 -14.68
CA ALA A 603 -32.10 -5.26 -13.23
C ALA A 603 -33.47 -4.97 -12.63
N ALA A 604 -33.65 -5.36 -11.37
CA ALA A 604 -34.85 -5.10 -10.59
C ALA A 604 -34.48 -4.25 -9.37
N PHE A 605 -35.20 -3.14 -9.16
CA PHE A 605 -35.09 -2.29 -7.96
C PHE A 605 -36.44 -2.24 -7.26
N ALA A 606 -36.43 -2.37 -5.92
CA ALA A 606 -37.64 -2.40 -5.09
C ALA A 606 -38.73 -3.34 -5.64
N ALA A 607 -38.33 -4.53 -6.09
CA ALA A 607 -39.19 -5.51 -6.76
C ALA A 607 -39.50 -6.72 -5.88
N SER A 608 -40.31 -7.66 -6.39
CA SER A 608 -40.53 -8.93 -5.70
C SER A 608 -39.27 -9.81 -5.73
N LEU A 609 -39.16 -10.76 -4.80
CA LEU A 609 -38.05 -11.73 -4.81
C LEU A 609 -37.99 -12.53 -6.12
N ALA A 610 -39.16 -12.86 -6.69
CA ALA A 610 -39.24 -13.60 -7.95
C ALA A 610 -38.63 -12.81 -9.11
N ASP A 611 -38.89 -11.51 -9.18
CA ASP A 611 -38.32 -10.65 -10.22
C ASP A 611 -36.81 -10.42 -9.98
N ALA A 612 -36.39 -10.20 -8.73
CA ALA A 612 -34.99 -9.99 -8.38
C ALA A 612 -34.11 -11.24 -8.58
N THR A 613 -34.70 -12.44 -8.65
CA THR A 613 -34.02 -13.72 -8.87
C THR A 613 -34.30 -14.34 -10.24
N ALA A 614 -35.05 -13.67 -11.12
CA ALA A 614 -35.45 -14.20 -12.42
C ALA A 614 -34.28 -14.48 -13.38
N GLY A 615 -33.06 -14.01 -13.06
CA GLY A 615 -31.88 -14.17 -13.90
C GLY A 615 -31.92 -13.33 -15.18
N THR A 616 -32.67 -12.23 -15.17
CA THR A 616 -32.87 -11.35 -16.33
C THR A 616 -31.73 -10.35 -16.55
N GLU A 617 -30.82 -10.19 -15.58
CA GLU A 617 -29.66 -9.31 -15.69
C GLU A 617 -28.73 -9.79 -16.80
N SER A 618 -28.67 -9.03 -17.89
CA SER A 618 -27.83 -9.30 -19.07
C SER A 618 -26.48 -8.57 -19.03
N CYS A 619 -26.12 -8.00 -17.87
CA CYS A 619 -24.95 -7.15 -17.64
C CYS A 619 -23.65 -7.76 -18.17
N ALA A 620 -23.44 -9.06 -17.92
CA ALA A 620 -22.22 -9.79 -18.31
C ALA A 620 -22.01 -9.86 -19.84
N THR A 621 -23.05 -9.62 -20.65
CA THR A 621 -22.92 -9.57 -22.11
C THR A 621 -22.02 -8.42 -22.57
N CYS A 622 -22.10 -7.28 -21.88
CA CYS A 622 -21.34 -6.08 -22.22
C CYS A 622 -20.18 -5.84 -21.25
N HIS A 623 -20.44 -6.04 -19.96
CA HIS A 623 -19.53 -5.77 -18.85
C HIS A 623 -18.76 -7.01 -18.37
N GLY A 624 -19.01 -8.19 -18.96
CA GLY A 624 -18.24 -9.39 -18.68
C GLY A 624 -16.85 -9.37 -19.30
N GLN A 625 -16.02 -10.31 -18.86
CA GLN A 625 -14.63 -10.40 -19.32
C GLN A 625 -14.55 -10.56 -20.84
N GLY A 626 -13.74 -9.73 -21.49
CA GLY A 626 -13.61 -9.68 -22.95
C GLY A 626 -14.77 -8.99 -23.67
N GLY A 627 -15.78 -8.51 -22.94
CA GLY A 627 -16.88 -7.71 -23.46
C GLY A 627 -16.44 -6.33 -23.97
N PRO A 628 -17.32 -5.62 -24.69
CA PRO A 628 -17.05 -4.29 -25.23
C PRO A 628 -16.77 -3.24 -24.16
N VAL A 629 -17.34 -3.39 -22.95
CA VAL A 629 -17.18 -2.49 -21.79
C VAL A 629 -16.90 -3.30 -20.53
N ASP A 630 -16.00 -4.28 -20.66
CA ASP A 630 -15.51 -5.15 -19.59
C ASP A 630 -15.16 -4.35 -18.32
N VAL A 631 -15.71 -4.78 -17.17
CA VAL A 631 -15.44 -4.16 -15.85
C VAL A 631 -13.94 -4.00 -15.60
N LEU A 632 -13.14 -4.98 -15.98
CA LEU A 632 -11.69 -4.99 -15.73
C LEU A 632 -10.91 -4.00 -16.62
N LYS A 633 -11.54 -3.50 -17.69
CA LYS A 633 -10.92 -2.51 -18.61
C LYS A 633 -11.38 -1.09 -18.35
N VAL A 634 -12.62 -0.91 -17.88
CA VAL A 634 -13.20 0.43 -17.67
C VAL A 634 -12.89 1.00 -16.28
N HIS A 635 -12.43 0.16 -15.35
CA HIS A 635 -11.91 0.58 -14.06
C HIS A 635 -10.37 0.62 -14.09
N PRO A 636 -9.73 1.52 -13.32
CA PRO A 636 -8.28 1.65 -13.24
C PRO A 636 -7.69 0.52 -12.38
N ILE A 637 -7.86 -0.73 -12.81
CA ILE A 637 -7.31 -1.91 -12.15
C ILE A 637 -5.81 -1.93 -12.38
N ARG A 638 -5.03 -1.89 -11.28
CA ARG A 638 -3.57 -1.85 -11.32
C ARG A 638 -2.97 -2.89 -10.39
#